data_AF-I9W5H8-F1
#
_entry.id   AF-I9W5H8-F1
#
_cell.length_a   1.000
_cell.length_b   1.000
_cell.length_c   1.000
_cell.angle_alpha   90.00
_cell.angle_beta   90.00
_cell.angle_gamma   90.00
#
_symmetry.space_group_name_H-M   'P 1'
#
loop_
_entity.id
_entity.type
_entity.pdbx_description
1 polymer ?
#
loop_
_entity_poly.entity_id
_entity_poly.type
_entity_poly.pdbx_seq_one_letter_code
_entity_poly.pdbx_strand_id
1 'polypeptide(L)'
;MSWIDISVGSGGSSGSGGSSFLSGFINSLGNALSNASASGGFIGGYPRKTGYETPNTLIFRDFQNLFDYLNAQNAPANQRLQNAFKRVLEIERRINQLNQEIYHTQERINHLNNEINHLNQQIQEQNQNLNSLNNEIAGLNSEISANENAIKEEQEKLNALELQTNAKKEVLESLKKLEKLKQELKRLKKQSKWKKQFNFLTDNPPNVEAKQESALNRSSSKNALMNFFLTDPYAILPKGFIYEYHNPGKVTYNALNAPNNMDGINNQFKTNALNQVIDNSYQKFLAGNDSYNALGDMEQVKALKFYDLILNFNLGSEHLESALFFKQISQYAKGLRIKILTAPISQKDSQRLEKLENTINQEEERLSGKDLNALTQEIQKEQENALKLKENIKAIQNHNETLKNAINQKEQAKNPIEQQKQNLENQKQPIEREKQNQESAKQAKEREKQNLNNEINAIGNERITIKKEKDLYPQVTGELKATIIEKSESVREYYQKQKRIYEILGFFSFEVLNKNDQFYKRMGELTPGQQKELTELLL
;
A
#
# COMPACT_ATOMS: atom_id res chain seq x y z
N MET A 1 -56.62 38.51 25.41
CA MET A 1 -56.74 39.22 26.69
C MET A 1 -56.03 40.55 26.50
N SER A 2 -56.76 41.56 26.03
CA SER A 2 -57.47 42.57 26.84
C SER A 2 -56.53 43.28 27.81
N TRP A 3 -56.35 44.57 27.53
CA TRP A 3 -55.71 45.57 28.37
C TRP A 3 -56.54 45.90 29.62
N ILE A 4 -55.88 46.64 30.53
CA ILE A 4 -56.37 47.38 31.73
C ILE A 4 -56.45 46.44 32.96
N ASP A 5 -55.77 46.68 34.09
CA ASP A 5 -55.82 47.92 34.88
C ASP A 5 -54.60 48.15 35.81
N ILE A 6 -54.54 49.40 36.26
CA ILE A 6 -53.61 50.14 37.11
C ILE A 6 -53.61 49.63 38.55
N SER A 7 -52.44 49.59 39.22
CA SER A 7 -52.34 50.04 40.62
C SER A 7 -50.92 50.40 41.06
N VAL A 8 -50.89 51.42 41.89
CA VAL A 8 -49.80 52.18 42.50
C VAL A 8 -49.45 51.62 43.88
N GLY A 9 -48.19 51.78 44.31
CA GLY A 9 -47.75 51.60 45.70
C GLY A 9 -46.24 51.38 45.78
N SER A 10 -45.43 52.44 45.91
CA SER A 10 -44.96 53.04 47.18
C SER A 10 -43.88 52.24 47.92
N GLY A 11 -42.66 52.78 47.94
CA GLY A 11 -41.53 52.33 48.75
C GLY A 11 -40.32 53.23 48.54
N GLY A 12 -40.12 54.19 49.44
CA GLY A 12 -39.25 55.36 49.26
C GLY A 12 -37.84 55.27 49.83
N SER A 13 -37.02 56.25 49.42
CA SER A 13 -35.83 56.89 50.05
C SER A 13 -34.79 57.17 48.96
N SER A 14 -34.09 58.29 48.83
CA SER A 14 -34.08 59.61 49.45
C SER A 14 -33.01 60.40 48.67
N GLY A 15 -33.31 61.62 48.20
CA GLY A 15 -32.32 62.42 47.46
C GLY A 15 -32.90 63.74 46.95
N SER A 16 -32.74 64.77 47.76
CA SER A 16 -33.19 66.16 47.62
C SER A 16 -32.96 66.80 46.24
N GLY A 17 -33.97 67.53 45.72
CA GLY A 17 -33.78 68.48 44.62
C GLY A 17 -35.00 68.73 43.72
N GLY A 18 -36.16 69.12 44.26
CA GLY A 18 -37.38 69.26 43.47
C GLY A 18 -38.34 70.31 44.00
N SER A 19 -37.90 71.56 44.18
CA SER A 19 -38.79 72.68 44.57
C SER A 19 -38.72 73.90 43.63
N SER A 20 -38.01 73.81 42.50
CA SER A 20 -37.81 74.95 41.60
C SER A 20 -38.97 75.21 40.62
N PHE A 21 -39.77 74.19 40.27
CA PHE A 21 -40.85 74.33 39.28
C PHE A 21 -42.06 75.09 39.82
N LEU A 22 -42.45 74.82 41.08
CA LEU A 22 -43.57 75.53 41.73
C LEU A 22 -43.17 76.93 42.20
N SER A 23 -41.92 77.16 42.59
CA SER A 23 -41.44 78.52 42.93
C SER A 23 -41.46 79.46 41.72
N GLY A 24 -41.12 78.96 40.52
CA GLY A 24 -41.18 79.74 39.28
C GLY A 24 -42.61 80.03 38.82
N PHE A 25 -43.53 79.07 38.99
CA PHE A 25 -44.95 79.26 38.69
C PHE A 25 -45.62 80.23 39.67
N ILE A 26 -45.30 80.15 40.97
CA ILE A 26 -45.82 81.06 42.01
C ILE A 26 -45.21 82.46 41.87
N ASN A 27 -43.94 82.61 41.47
CA ASN A 27 -43.35 83.92 41.17
C ASN A 27 -43.88 84.51 39.85
N SER A 28 -44.18 83.68 38.85
CA SER A 28 -44.81 84.12 37.60
C SER A 28 -46.27 84.52 37.80
N LEU A 29 -47.04 83.81 38.63
CA LEU A 29 -48.39 84.19 39.02
C LEU A 29 -48.40 85.37 40.00
N GLY A 30 -47.46 85.44 40.93
CA GLY A 30 -47.29 86.55 41.86
C GLY A 30 -46.93 87.85 41.14
N ASN A 31 -46.08 87.80 40.12
CA ASN A 31 -45.78 88.94 39.25
C ASN A 31 -46.91 89.25 38.26
N ALA A 32 -47.63 88.25 37.74
CA ALA A 32 -48.80 88.49 36.88
C ALA A 32 -49.99 89.07 37.67
N LEU A 33 -50.21 88.64 38.91
CA LEU A 33 -51.25 89.18 39.80
C LEU A 33 -50.87 90.51 40.43
N SER A 34 -49.58 90.76 40.72
CA SER A 34 -49.11 92.09 41.17
C SER A 34 -49.11 93.12 40.03
N ASN A 35 -48.95 92.68 38.77
CA ASN A 35 -49.12 93.54 37.60
C ASN A 35 -50.59 93.67 37.15
N ALA A 36 -51.44 92.68 37.42
CA ALA A 36 -52.89 92.76 37.18
C ALA A 36 -53.62 93.58 38.26
N SER A 37 -53.13 93.62 39.50
CA SER A 37 -53.70 94.47 40.56
C SER A 37 -53.38 95.96 40.38
N ALA A 38 -52.52 96.32 39.42
CA ALA A 38 -52.31 97.70 38.98
C ALA A 38 -53.29 98.15 37.88
N SER A 39 -54.31 97.35 37.53
CA SER A 39 -55.36 97.73 36.57
C SER A 39 -56.56 98.45 37.22
N GLY A 40 -56.38 99.03 38.40
CA GLY A 40 -57.30 99.98 39.00
C GLY A 40 -56.99 101.41 38.53
N GLY A 41 -57.66 101.87 37.47
CA GLY A 41 -57.83 103.29 37.12
C GLY A 41 -56.61 104.21 37.21
N PHE A 42 -55.72 104.20 36.21
CA PHE A 42 -54.72 105.25 36.02
C PHE A 42 -55.08 106.15 34.85
N ILE A 43 -55.78 107.25 35.14
CA ILE A 43 -55.87 108.41 34.24
C ILE A 43 -54.48 109.07 34.27
N GLY A 44 -53.57 108.66 33.36
CA GLY A 44 -52.30 109.35 33.11
C GLY A 44 -51.00 108.53 33.09
N GLY A 45 -51.04 107.20 33.19
CA GLY A 45 -49.82 106.33 33.20
C GLY A 45 -49.17 106.10 31.82
N TYR A 46 -47.86 105.81 31.81
CA TYR A 46 -47.11 105.40 30.61
C TYR A 46 -47.07 103.86 30.48
N PRO A 47 -47.00 103.29 29.27
CA PRO A 47 -46.99 103.98 27.98
C PRO A 47 -48.34 104.55 27.56
N ARG A 48 -48.32 105.73 26.92
CA ARG A 48 -49.50 106.38 26.34
C ARG A 48 -49.61 106.07 24.86
N LYS A 49 -50.80 105.76 24.37
CA LYS A 49 -51.06 105.52 22.93
C LYS A 49 -51.15 106.86 22.20
N THR A 50 -50.55 106.99 21.01
CA THR A 50 -50.54 108.25 20.22
C THR A 50 -51.81 108.51 19.40
N GLY A 51 -52.90 107.76 19.66
CA GLY A 51 -54.17 107.87 18.94
C GLY A 51 -54.45 106.68 18.01
N TYR A 52 -55.58 106.72 17.28
CA TYR A 52 -56.05 105.62 16.43
C TYR A 52 -55.25 105.44 15.12
N GLU A 53 -54.53 106.48 14.67
CA GLU A 53 -53.81 106.49 13.39
C GLU A 53 -52.47 105.73 13.44
N THR A 54 -51.89 105.55 14.64
CA THR A 54 -50.60 104.87 14.85
C THR A 54 -50.67 103.93 16.05
N PRO A 55 -51.41 102.80 15.96
CA PRO A 55 -51.74 101.96 17.11
C PRO A 55 -50.52 101.30 17.78
N ASN A 56 -49.41 101.19 17.05
CA ASN A 56 -48.15 100.59 17.53
C ASN A 56 -47.14 101.64 18.02
N THR A 57 -47.47 102.93 17.92
CA THR A 57 -46.60 104.01 18.41
C THR A 57 -47.04 104.41 19.81
N LEU A 58 -46.09 104.37 20.73
CA LEU A 58 -46.30 104.57 22.15
C LEU A 58 -45.36 105.67 22.66
N ILE A 59 -45.86 106.47 23.60
CA ILE A 59 -45.07 107.46 24.33
C ILE A 59 -44.72 106.85 25.69
N PHE A 60 -43.44 106.93 26.06
CA PHE A 60 -42.85 106.42 27.29
C PHE A 60 -42.27 107.58 28.10
N ARG A 61 -42.18 107.41 29.43
CA ARG A 61 -41.64 108.45 30.32
C ARG A 61 -40.17 108.70 30.06
N ASP A 62 -39.41 107.62 29.95
CA ASP A 62 -37.96 107.56 29.85
C ASP A 62 -37.54 106.21 29.23
N PHE A 63 -36.24 106.01 29.02
CA PHE A 63 -35.70 104.77 28.44
C PHE A 63 -35.98 103.56 29.34
N GLN A 64 -36.00 103.76 30.66
CA GLN A 64 -36.27 102.69 31.62
C GLN A 64 -37.71 102.17 31.46
N ASN A 65 -38.68 103.06 31.32
CA ASN A 65 -40.08 102.70 31.12
C ASN A 65 -40.32 101.98 29.77
N LEU A 66 -39.64 102.39 28.70
CA LEU A 66 -39.65 101.68 27.41
C LEU A 66 -39.10 100.26 27.57
N PHE A 67 -37.96 100.13 28.25
CA PHE A 67 -37.28 98.87 28.43
C PHE A 67 -38.07 97.92 29.34
N ASP A 68 -38.65 98.41 30.45
CA ASP A 68 -39.54 97.64 31.32
C ASP A 68 -40.79 97.15 30.58
N TYR A 69 -41.37 97.99 29.72
CA TYR A 69 -42.48 97.60 28.87
C TYR A 69 -42.10 96.48 27.91
N LEU A 70 -40.99 96.64 27.17
CA LEU A 70 -40.52 95.61 26.24
C LEU A 70 -40.18 94.29 26.97
N ASN A 71 -39.55 94.35 28.13
CA ASN A 71 -39.28 93.16 28.95
C ASN A 71 -40.55 92.46 29.40
N ALA A 72 -41.55 93.22 29.89
CA ALA A 72 -42.82 92.64 30.31
C ALA A 72 -43.56 91.98 29.12
N GLN A 73 -43.54 92.61 27.95
CA GLN A 73 -44.14 92.06 26.74
C GLN A 73 -43.39 90.84 26.19
N ASN A 74 -42.06 90.81 26.33
CA ASN A 74 -41.20 89.75 25.80
C ASN A 74 -40.89 88.64 26.81
N ALA A 75 -41.28 88.77 28.07
CA ALA A 75 -41.08 87.78 29.12
C ALA A 75 -41.42 86.34 28.70
N PRO A 76 -42.60 86.04 28.10
CA PRO A 76 -42.92 84.67 27.68
C PRO A 76 -42.02 84.16 26.54
N ALA A 77 -41.66 85.02 25.58
CA ALA A 77 -40.77 84.67 24.48
C ALA A 77 -39.34 84.40 24.97
N ASN A 78 -38.84 85.24 25.88
CA ASN A 78 -37.53 85.07 26.52
C ASN A 78 -37.46 83.78 27.36
N GLN A 79 -38.54 83.46 28.09
CA GLN A 79 -38.62 82.20 28.84
C GLN A 79 -38.59 80.97 27.92
N ARG A 80 -39.30 81.03 26.78
CA ARG A 80 -39.23 79.97 25.75
C ARG A 80 -37.82 79.81 25.19
N LEU A 81 -37.15 80.92 24.85
CA LEU A 81 -35.75 80.89 24.39
C LEU A 81 -34.81 80.30 25.44
N GLN A 82 -34.94 80.70 26.70
CA GLN A 82 -34.11 80.17 27.79
C GLN A 82 -34.29 78.65 27.94
N ASN A 83 -35.53 78.17 27.87
CA ASN A 83 -35.82 76.73 27.94
C ASN A 83 -35.26 75.99 26.72
N ALA A 84 -35.43 76.54 25.52
CA ALA A 84 -34.90 75.97 24.29
C ALA A 84 -33.37 75.87 24.33
N PHE A 85 -32.67 76.92 24.80
CA PHE A 85 -31.21 76.91 24.91
C PHE A 85 -30.72 75.91 25.95
N LYS A 86 -31.38 75.84 27.12
CA LYS A 86 -31.06 74.82 28.14
C LYS A 86 -31.22 73.41 27.58
N ARG A 87 -32.28 73.17 26.82
CA ARG A 87 -32.52 71.87 26.18
C ARG A 87 -31.48 71.55 25.12
N VAL A 88 -31.11 72.49 24.25
CA VAL A 88 -30.04 72.31 23.26
C VAL A 88 -28.71 71.99 23.94
N LEU A 89 -28.34 72.70 25.01
CA LEU A 89 -27.11 72.43 25.77
C LEU A 89 -27.11 71.04 26.43
N GLU A 90 -28.26 70.59 26.95
CA GLU A 90 -28.42 69.24 27.50
C GLU A 90 -28.22 68.18 26.41
N ILE A 91 -28.84 68.37 25.24
CA ILE A 91 -28.70 67.47 24.10
C ILE A 91 -27.26 67.45 23.60
N GLU A 92 -26.59 68.60 23.47
CA GLU A 92 -25.18 68.68 23.08
C GLU A 92 -24.27 67.88 24.03
N ARG A 93 -24.52 67.97 25.35
CA ARG A 93 -23.80 67.16 26.34
C ARG A 93 -24.06 65.66 26.15
N ARG A 94 -25.31 65.26 25.92
CA ARG A 94 -25.64 63.86 25.65
C ARG A 94 -25.01 63.35 24.36
N ILE A 95 -24.99 64.14 23.29
CA ILE A 95 -24.32 63.80 22.03
C ILE A 95 -22.81 63.59 22.26
N ASN A 96 -22.18 64.45 23.06
CA ASN A 96 -20.76 64.30 23.39
C ASN A 96 -20.49 63.00 24.17
N GLN A 97 -21.35 62.65 25.12
CA GLN A 97 -21.26 61.36 25.82
C GLN A 97 -21.43 60.18 24.85
N LEU A 98 -22.46 60.22 23.98
CA LEU A 98 -22.69 59.19 22.97
C LEU A 98 -21.49 59.04 22.02
N ASN A 99 -20.82 60.12 21.65
CA ASN A 99 -19.61 60.05 20.82
C ASN A 99 -18.49 59.27 21.52
N GLN A 100 -18.25 59.52 22.80
CA GLN A 100 -17.25 58.80 23.58
C GLN A 100 -17.64 57.32 23.72
N GLU A 101 -18.90 57.05 24.03
CA GLU A 101 -19.42 55.69 24.11
C GLU A 101 -19.29 54.91 22.79
N ILE A 102 -19.61 55.54 21.65
CA ILE A 102 -19.47 54.95 20.31
C ILE A 102 -17.99 54.67 20.02
N TYR A 103 -17.09 55.59 20.37
CA TYR A 103 -15.65 55.41 20.21
C TYR A 103 -15.14 54.20 21.02
N HIS A 104 -15.51 54.09 22.29
CA HIS A 104 -15.12 52.94 23.12
C HIS A 104 -15.69 51.62 22.58
N THR A 105 -16.94 51.61 22.13
CA THR A 105 -17.51 50.42 21.49
C THR A 105 -16.77 50.06 20.19
N GLN A 106 -16.35 51.05 19.40
CA GLN A 106 -15.54 50.81 18.20
C GLN A 106 -14.18 50.19 18.54
N GLU A 107 -13.50 50.68 19.57
CA GLU A 107 -12.25 50.09 20.03
C GLU A 107 -12.43 48.64 20.50
N ARG A 108 -13.51 48.33 21.23
CA ARG A 108 -13.85 46.95 21.59
C ARG A 108 -14.09 46.08 20.36
N ILE A 109 -14.80 46.57 19.35
CA ILE A 109 -15.02 45.84 18.08
C ILE A 109 -13.68 45.59 17.37
N ASN A 110 -12.78 46.59 17.32
CA ASN A 110 -11.45 46.45 16.72
C ASN A 110 -10.62 45.37 17.44
N HIS A 111 -10.68 45.33 18.78
CA HIS A 111 -10.03 44.29 19.58
C HIS A 111 -10.57 42.89 19.25
N LEU A 112 -11.90 42.72 19.25
CA LEU A 112 -12.54 41.44 18.91
C LEU A 112 -12.21 41.00 17.48
N ASN A 113 -12.13 41.94 16.53
CA ASN A 113 -11.68 41.63 15.16
C ASN A 113 -10.26 41.08 15.13
N ASN A 114 -9.34 41.67 15.89
CA ASN A 114 -7.97 41.20 15.96
C ASN A 114 -7.86 39.80 16.57
N GLU A 115 -8.62 39.52 17.64
CA GLU A 115 -8.72 38.18 18.23
C GLU A 115 -9.26 37.15 17.22
N ILE A 116 -10.34 37.47 16.50
CA ILE A 116 -10.91 36.61 15.46
C ILE A 116 -9.89 36.35 14.35
N ASN A 117 -9.16 37.38 13.91
CA ASN A 117 -8.12 37.24 12.89
C ASN A 117 -7.00 36.32 13.36
N HIS A 118 -6.57 36.44 14.61
CA HIS A 118 -5.56 35.56 15.19
C HIS A 118 -6.02 34.10 15.25
N LEU A 119 -7.26 33.87 15.72
CA LEU A 119 -7.84 32.52 15.74
C LEU A 119 -7.99 31.94 14.33
N ASN A 120 -8.38 32.75 13.34
CA ASN A 120 -8.45 32.30 11.94
C ASN A 120 -7.08 31.87 11.41
N GLN A 121 -6.01 32.60 11.74
CA GLN A 121 -4.65 32.21 11.34
C GLN A 121 -4.26 30.88 11.97
N GLN A 122 -4.49 30.69 13.27
CA GLN A 122 -4.21 29.42 13.94
C GLN A 122 -5.01 28.25 13.34
N ILE A 123 -6.30 28.45 13.03
CA ILE A 123 -7.13 27.44 12.35
C ILE A 123 -6.57 27.10 10.96
N GLN A 124 -6.08 28.11 10.22
CA GLN A 124 -5.46 27.91 8.92
C GLN A 124 -4.17 27.09 9.02
N GLU A 125 -3.34 27.35 10.03
CA GLU A 125 -2.14 26.55 10.32
C GLU A 125 -2.50 25.08 10.61
N GLN A 126 -3.54 24.83 11.41
CA GLN A 126 -4.00 23.45 11.66
C GLN A 126 -4.48 22.77 10.37
N ASN A 127 -5.20 23.48 9.50
CA ASN A 127 -5.61 22.95 8.19
C ASN A 127 -4.41 22.62 7.29
N GLN A 128 -3.37 23.46 7.29
CA GLN A 128 -2.15 23.21 6.55
C GLN A 128 -1.42 21.96 7.06
N ASN A 129 -1.34 21.78 8.38
CA ASN A 129 -0.75 20.59 9.00
C ASN A 129 -1.51 19.31 8.61
N LEU A 130 -2.86 19.33 8.63
CA LEU A 130 -3.67 18.20 8.17
C LEU A 130 -3.45 17.90 6.69
N ASN A 131 -3.38 18.93 5.84
CA ASN A 131 -3.12 18.76 4.41
C ASN A 131 -1.72 18.16 4.16
N SER A 132 -0.70 18.57 4.92
CA SER A 132 0.64 17.95 4.84
C SER A 132 0.59 16.47 5.17
N LEU A 133 -0.04 16.09 6.28
CA LEU A 133 -0.19 14.68 6.67
C LEU A 133 -0.96 13.88 5.62
N ASN A 134 -2.04 14.44 5.06
CA ASN A 134 -2.81 13.79 4.00
C ASN A 134 -1.96 13.55 2.74
N ASN A 135 -1.15 14.54 2.34
CA ASN A 135 -0.26 14.41 1.18
C ASN A 135 0.83 13.35 1.42
N GLU A 136 1.42 13.33 2.63
CA GLU A 136 2.40 12.30 2.99
C GLU A 136 1.80 10.89 2.97
N ILE A 137 0.58 10.72 3.49
CA ILE A 137 -0.14 9.45 3.45
C ILE A 137 -0.47 9.04 2.01
N ALA A 138 -0.88 9.98 1.16
CA ALA A 138 -1.10 9.71 -0.26
C ALA A 138 0.18 9.25 -0.96
N GLY A 139 1.32 9.88 -0.65
CA GLY A 139 2.64 9.45 -1.14
C GLY A 139 3.00 8.03 -0.72
N LEU A 140 2.84 7.71 0.58
CA LEU A 140 3.08 6.36 1.11
C LEU A 140 2.16 5.31 0.48
N ASN A 141 0.88 5.63 0.27
CA ASN A 141 -0.06 4.74 -0.42
C ASN A 141 0.38 4.48 -1.87
N SER A 142 0.84 5.51 -2.59
CA SER A 142 1.36 5.34 -3.95
C SER A 142 2.59 4.45 -3.99
N GLU A 143 3.49 4.55 -3.00
CA GLU A 143 4.66 3.67 -2.87
C GLU A 143 4.25 2.22 -2.60
N ILE A 144 3.28 2.00 -1.70
CA ILE A 144 2.73 0.65 -1.45
C ILE A 144 2.15 0.06 -2.74
N SER A 145 1.35 0.82 -3.50
CA SER A 145 0.79 0.35 -4.77
C SER A 145 1.87 0.02 -5.80
N ALA A 146 2.95 0.80 -5.87
CA ALA A 146 4.09 0.48 -6.74
C ALA A 146 4.78 -0.83 -6.32
N ASN A 147 4.98 -1.02 -5.02
CA ASN A 147 5.56 -2.23 -4.45
C ASN A 147 4.66 -3.47 -4.65
N GLU A 148 3.34 -3.33 -4.53
CA GLU A 148 2.39 -4.41 -4.81
C GLU A 148 2.46 -4.87 -6.28
N ASN A 149 2.59 -3.93 -7.21
CA ASN A 149 2.80 -4.26 -8.63
C ASN A 149 4.14 -4.97 -8.85
N ALA A 150 5.22 -4.49 -8.22
CA ALA A 150 6.54 -5.13 -8.30
C ALA A 150 6.51 -6.58 -7.75
N ILE A 151 5.85 -6.80 -6.61
CA ILE A 151 5.65 -8.14 -6.05
C ILE A 151 4.91 -9.04 -7.04
N LYS A 152 3.85 -8.53 -7.69
CA LYS A 152 3.09 -9.29 -8.68
C LYS A 152 3.97 -9.72 -9.85
N GLU A 153 4.78 -8.82 -10.39
CA GLU A 153 5.72 -9.12 -11.47
C GLU A 153 6.80 -10.15 -11.05
N GLU A 154 7.36 -10.01 -9.85
CA GLU A 154 8.33 -10.98 -9.31
C GLU A 154 7.70 -12.35 -9.07
N GLN A 155 6.45 -12.40 -8.61
CA GLN A 155 5.70 -13.65 -8.40
C GLN A 155 5.41 -14.35 -9.73
N GLU A 156 5.06 -13.61 -10.79
CA GLU A 156 4.89 -14.16 -12.14
C GLU A 156 6.20 -14.75 -12.68
N LYS A 157 7.34 -14.04 -12.51
CA LYS A 157 8.68 -14.55 -12.86
C LYS A 157 9.04 -15.82 -12.07
N LEU A 158 8.73 -15.83 -10.77
CA LEU A 158 8.98 -16.99 -9.91
C LEU A 158 8.16 -18.21 -10.36
N ASN A 159 6.86 -18.02 -10.66
CA ASN A 159 5.99 -19.09 -11.13
C ASN A 159 6.49 -19.67 -12.47
N ALA A 160 6.91 -18.81 -13.41
CA ALA A 160 7.48 -19.23 -14.68
C ALA A 160 8.78 -20.03 -14.50
N LEU A 161 9.66 -19.58 -13.61
CA LEU A 161 10.91 -20.26 -13.27
C LEU A 161 10.64 -21.63 -12.63
N GLU A 162 9.72 -21.71 -11.67
CA GLU A 162 9.36 -22.98 -11.02
C GLU A 162 8.77 -23.99 -12.02
N LEU A 163 7.95 -23.53 -12.97
CA LEU A 163 7.40 -24.38 -14.03
C LEU A 163 8.51 -24.93 -14.96
N GLN A 164 9.46 -24.07 -15.35
CA GLN A 164 10.61 -24.47 -16.15
C GLN A 164 11.49 -25.48 -15.40
N THR A 165 11.79 -25.22 -14.12
CA THR A 165 12.61 -26.11 -13.29
C THR A 165 11.91 -27.47 -13.07
N ASN A 166 10.59 -27.50 -12.90
CA ASN A 166 9.84 -28.75 -12.76
C ASN A 166 9.89 -29.58 -14.05
N ALA A 167 9.71 -28.97 -15.22
CA ALA A 167 9.88 -29.65 -16.50
C ALA A 167 11.31 -30.22 -16.66
N LYS A 168 12.35 -29.47 -16.25
CA LYS A 168 13.74 -29.97 -16.26
C LYS A 168 13.96 -31.13 -15.27
N LYS A 169 13.32 -31.13 -14.10
CA LYS A 169 13.39 -32.24 -13.13
C LYS A 169 12.78 -33.52 -13.67
N GLU A 170 11.65 -33.45 -14.37
CA GLU A 170 11.03 -34.62 -15.02
C GLU A 170 11.95 -35.23 -16.08
N VAL A 171 12.61 -34.39 -16.87
CA VAL A 171 13.64 -34.82 -17.84
C VAL A 171 14.83 -35.46 -17.12
N LEU A 172 15.30 -34.89 -16.01
CA LEU A 172 16.39 -35.45 -15.21
C LEU A 172 16.04 -36.83 -14.62
N GLU A 173 14.82 -37.00 -14.11
CA GLU A 173 14.32 -38.30 -13.63
C GLU A 173 14.28 -39.34 -14.75
N SER A 174 13.82 -38.93 -15.94
CA SER A 174 13.74 -39.77 -17.13
C SER A 174 15.14 -40.21 -17.60
N LEU A 175 16.11 -39.29 -17.60
CA LEU A 175 17.52 -39.58 -17.87
C LEU A 175 18.13 -40.54 -16.84
N LYS A 176 17.87 -40.36 -15.54
CA LYS A 176 18.31 -41.29 -14.49
C LYS A 176 17.72 -42.69 -14.67
N LYS A 177 16.45 -42.78 -15.07
CA LYS A 177 15.79 -44.05 -15.36
C LYS A 177 16.42 -44.73 -16.58
N LEU A 178 16.72 -43.97 -17.62
CA LEU A 178 17.44 -44.44 -18.80
C LEU A 178 18.84 -44.98 -18.43
N GLU A 179 19.59 -44.27 -17.59
CA GLU A 179 20.89 -44.73 -17.07
C GLU A 179 20.79 -46.07 -16.35
N LYS A 180 19.77 -46.25 -15.49
CA LYS A 180 19.49 -47.52 -14.80
C LYS A 180 19.14 -48.63 -15.79
N LEU A 181 18.29 -48.37 -16.77
CA LEU A 181 17.94 -49.34 -17.82
C LEU A 181 19.16 -49.76 -18.64
N LYS A 182 20.07 -48.83 -18.98
CA LYS A 182 21.35 -49.14 -19.63
C LYS A 182 22.24 -50.02 -18.75
N GLN A 183 22.33 -49.74 -17.46
CA GLN A 183 23.09 -50.58 -16.53
C GLN A 183 22.47 -51.98 -16.37
N GLU A 184 21.15 -52.07 -16.33
CA GLU A 184 20.41 -53.34 -16.30
C GLU A 184 20.62 -54.12 -17.59
N LEU A 185 20.53 -53.48 -18.77
CA LEU A 185 20.89 -54.09 -20.05
C LEU A 185 22.33 -54.59 -20.04
N LYS A 186 23.28 -53.80 -19.51
CA LYS A 186 24.69 -54.22 -19.38
C LYS A 186 24.85 -55.42 -18.44
N ARG A 187 24.09 -55.48 -17.34
CA ARG A 187 24.07 -56.62 -16.41
C ARG A 187 23.44 -57.87 -17.06
N LEU A 188 22.31 -57.72 -17.73
CA LEU A 188 21.62 -58.80 -18.45
C LEU A 188 22.45 -59.30 -19.63
N LYS A 189 23.14 -58.44 -20.38
CA LYS A 189 24.13 -58.84 -21.41
C LYS A 189 25.32 -59.60 -20.79
N LYS A 190 25.77 -59.21 -19.59
CA LYS A 190 26.83 -59.92 -18.84
C LYS A 190 26.36 -61.25 -18.23
N GLN A 191 25.08 -61.37 -17.83
CA GLN A 191 24.46 -62.62 -17.39
C GLN A 191 24.16 -63.53 -18.58
N SER A 192 23.76 -62.95 -19.71
CA SER A 192 23.67 -63.57 -21.04
C SER A 192 25.05 -63.75 -21.69
N LYS A 193 26.06 -64.10 -20.88
CA LYS A 193 27.32 -64.71 -21.33
C LYS A 193 27.12 -66.11 -21.95
N TRP A 194 25.89 -66.51 -22.22
CA TRP A 194 25.56 -67.66 -23.06
C TRP A 194 25.56 -67.34 -24.56
N LYS A 195 25.69 -66.05 -24.92
CA LYS A 195 26.04 -65.60 -26.27
C LYS A 195 27.50 -65.15 -26.33
N LYS A 196 28.43 -65.97 -25.84
CA LYS A 196 29.70 -66.08 -26.56
C LYS A 196 29.33 -66.72 -27.89
N GLN A 197 29.02 -65.89 -28.88
CA GLN A 197 29.11 -66.34 -30.25
C GLN A 197 30.49 -66.95 -30.46
N PHE A 198 30.44 -68.02 -31.23
CA PHE A 198 31.51 -68.91 -31.59
C PHE A 198 32.64 -68.16 -32.33
N ASN A 199 33.53 -67.46 -31.63
CA ASN A 199 34.82 -67.06 -32.21
C ASN A 199 35.89 -68.14 -32.02
N PHE A 200 35.56 -69.29 -31.41
CA PHE A 200 36.44 -70.46 -31.40
C PHE A 200 36.35 -71.32 -32.67
N LEU A 201 35.89 -70.75 -33.79
CA LEU A 201 35.98 -71.37 -35.13
C LEU A 201 36.56 -70.45 -36.21
N THR A 202 37.07 -69.24 -35.89
CA THR A 202 37.76 -68.40 -36.89
C THR A 202 38.98 -67.62 -36.37
N ASP A 203 39.62 -68.03 -35.28
CA ASP A 203 41.02 -67.64 -35.02
C ASP A 203 41.97 -68.69 -35.59
N ASN A 204 41.92 -68.85 -36.91
CA ASN A 204 43.10 -69.16 -37.68
C ASN A 204 43.39 -67.89 -38.51
N PRO A 205 44.57 -67.26 -38.42
CA PRO A 205 44.94 -66.21 -39.36
C PRO A 205 44.88 -66.80 -40.79
N PRO A 206 44.51 -66.00 -41.80
CA PRO A 206 44.23 -66.48 -43.14
C PRO A 206 45.54 -66.86 -43.85
N ASN A 207 46.11 -68.03 -43.54
CA ASN A 207 47.25 -68.57 -44.31
C ASN A 207 47.57 -70.07 -44.13
N VAL A 208 46.60 -70.94 -43.82
CA VAL A 208 46.88 -72.40 -43.73
C VAL A 208 45.99 -73.26 -44.64
N GLU A 209 44.95 -72.68 -45.26
CA GLU A 209 44.15 -73.37 -46.27
C GLU A 209 44.94 -73.68 -47.56
N ALA A 210 46.09 -73.04 -47.79
CA ALA A 210 46.96 -73.31 -48.92
C ALA A 210 47.99 -74.46 -48.72
N LYS A 211 47.98 -75.17 -47.57
CA LYS A 211 48.91 -76.31 -47.34
C LYS A 211 48.26 -77.61 -46.85
N GLN A 212 46.94 -77.64 -46.64
CA GLN A 212 46.21 -78.87 -46.31
C GLN A 212 45.44 -79.47 -47.49
N GLU A 213 45.14 -78.72 -48.55
CA GLU A 213 44.67 -79.29 -49.83
C GLU A 213 45.77 -80.08 -50.58
N SER A 214 47.05 -79.90 -50.20
CA SER A 214 48.18 -80.64 -50.76
C SER A 214 48.53 -81.96 -50.06
N ALA A 215 47.88 -82.28 -48.93
CA ALA A 215 48.08 -83.54 -48.20
C ALA A 215 46.92 -84.53 -48.36
N LEU A 216 45.73 -84.06 -48.75
CA LEU A 216 44.55 -84.90 -49.04
C LEU A 216 44.38 -85.27 -50.52
N ASN A 217 45.10 -84.61 -51.44
CA ASN A 217 45.10 -84.94 -52.88
C ASN A 217 46.36 -85.69 -53.35
N ARG A 218 47.14 -86.28 -52.43
CA ARG A 218 48.26 -87.19 -52.73
C ARG A 218 48.14 -88.52 -51.98
N SER A 219 47.06 -89.25 -52.21
CA SER A 219 47.07 -90.72 -52.11
C SER A 219 45.92 -91.33 -52.93
N SER A 220 46.03 -91.16 -54.24
CA SER A 220 45.36 -92.02 -55.22
C SER A 220 45.95 -93.44 -55.13
N SER A 221 45.59 -94.16 -54.08
CA SER A 221 45.77 -95.61 -53.98
C SER A 221 44.78 -96.15 -52.94
N LYS A 222 43.73 -96.81 -53.44
CA LYS A 222 42.85 -97.69 -52.66
C LYS A 222 43.70 -98.53 -51.70
N ASN A 223 43.59 -98.29 -50.40
CA ASN A 223 44.28 -99.13 -49.42
C ASN A 223 43.27 -99.82 -48.51
N ALA A 224 43.33 -101.14 -48.61
CA ALA A 224 42.46 -102.19 -48.11
C ALA A 224 42.23 -102.20 -46.58
N LEU A 225 42.81 -101.28 -45.81
CA LEU A 225 42.71 -101.23 -44.35
C LEU A 225 41.38 -100.66 -43.84
N MET A 226 40.70 -99.80 -44.61
CA MET A 226 39.42 -99.20 -44.18
C MET A 226 38.22 -100.15 -44.36
N ASN A 227 38.30 -101.08 -45.33
CA ASN A 227 37.30 -102.16 -45.46
C ASN A 227 37.60 -103.33 -44.49
N PHE A 228 38.85 -103.49 -44.04
CA PHE A 228 39.26 -104.57 -43.14
C PHE A 228 38.65 -104.46 -41.72
N PHE A 229 38.36 -103.23 -41.24
CA PHE A 229 37.78 -103.01 -39.91
C PHE A 229 36.25 -102.93 -39.87
N LEU A 230 35.59 -102.83 -41.02
CA LEU A 230 34.14 -102.63 -41.10
C LEU A 230 33.36 -103.86 -41.62
N THR A 231 34.03 -104.89 -42.18
CA THR A 231 33.32 -106.05 -42.77
C THR A 231 33.59 -107.42 -42.14
N ASP A 232 34.66 -107.65 -41.35
CA ASP A 232 34.86 -108.95 -40.66
C ASP A 232 35.86 -108.88 -39.46
N PRO A 233 35.40 -108.69 -38.21
CA PRO A 233 36.27 -108.43 -37.06
C PRO A 233 37.05 -109.66 -36.55
N TYR A 234 36.92 -110.83 -37.16
CA TYR A 234 37.53 -112.10 -36.69
C TYR A 234 38.67 -112.63 -37.58
N ALA A 235 39.14 -111.89 -38.58
CA ALA A 235 40.21 -112.29 -39.49
C ALA A 235 41.65 -112.32 -38.87
N ILE A 236 41.78 -112.15 -37.55
CA ILE A 236 43.06 -112.03 -36.82
C ILE A 236 43.55 -113.37 -36.20
N LEU A 237 42.84 -114.48 -36.39
CA LEU A 237 43.32 -115.80 -35.95
C LEU A 237 44.03 -116.57 -37.08
N PRO A 238 45.34 -116.91 -36.95
CA PRO A 238 46.06 -117.67 -37.98
C PRO A 238 45.51 -119.10 -38.09
N LYS A 239 45.25 -119.52 -39.34
CA LYS A 239 44.77 -120.85 -39.74
C LYS A 239 45.72 -121.95 -39.24
N GLY A 240 45.33 -122.61 -38.16
CA GLY A 240 46.04 -123.76 -37.59
C GLY A 240 45.74 -125.06 -38.34
N PHE A 241 46.80 -125.84 -38.57
CA PHE A 241 46.92 -127.12 -39.28
C PHE A 241 45.94 -128.25 -38.89
N ILE A 242 45.06 -128.03 -37.89
CA ILE A 242 44.07 -129.00 -37.41
C ILE A 242 42.80 -129.01 -38.29
N TYR A 243 42.54 -127.94 -39.05
CA TYR A 243 41.32 -127.82 -39.87
C TYR A 243 41.45 -128.32 -41.32
N GLU A 244 42.65 -128.71 -41.77
CA GLU A 244 42.86 -129.17 -43.14
C GLU A 244 42.95 -130.71 -43.28
N TYR A 245 43.23 -131.42 -42.18
CA TYR A 245 43.41 -132.88 -42.16
C TYR A 245 42.23 -133.69 -41.57
N HIS A 246 41.32 -133.05 -40.80
CA HIS A 246 40.18 -133.72 -40.15
C HIS A 246 38.84 -133.03 -40.44
N ASN A 247 38.63 -132.61 -41.69
CA ASN A 247 37.39 -131.96 -42.11
C ASN A 247 36.31 -133.00 -42.48
N PRO A 248 35.17 -133.07 -41.75
CA PRO A 248 34.09 -134.02 -42.02
C PRO A 248 33.42 -133.66 -43.37
N GLY A 249 33.78 -134.38 -44.42
CA GLY A 249 33.33 -134.11 -45.79
C GLY A 249 34.30 -134.52 -46.92
N LYS A 250 35.52 -134.99 -46.61
CA LYS A 250 36.43 -135.60 -47.60
C LYS A 250 36.31 -137.12 -47.65
N VAL A 251 36.51 -137.69 -48.85
CA VAL A 251 36.36 -139.14 -49.16
C VAL A 251 37.38 -140.03 -48.42
N THR A 252 38.42 -139.45 -47.81
CA THR A 252 39.43 -140.16 -46.97
C THR A 252 39.15 -140.06 -45.47
N TYR A 253 37.98 -139.57 -45.06
CA TYR A 253 37.61 -139.42 -43.65
C TYR A 253 37.21 -140.77 -43.04
N ASN A 254 38.08 -141.33 -42.18
CA ASN A 254 37.82 -142.55 -41.43
C ASN A 254 37.22 -142.22 -40.06
N ALA A 255 35.90 -142.40 -39.92
CA ALA A 255 35.15 -142.09 -38.70
C ALA A 255 35.52 -142.96 -37.48
N LEU A 256 36.34 -144.00 -37.65
CA LEU A 256 36.75 -144.92 -36.57
C LEU A 256 38.07 -144.53 -35.87
N ASN A 257 38.82 -143.52 -36.37
CA ASN A 257 40.11 -143.10 -35.81
C ASN A 257 40.18 -141.58 -35.52
N ALA A 258 39.04 -140.93 -35.26
CA ALA A 258 39.05 -139.57 -34.72
C ALA A 258 39.50 -139.59 -33.24
N PRO A 259 40.32 -138.63 -32.78
CA PRO A 259 40.71 -138.55 -31.37
C PRO A 259 39.48 -138.45 -30.48
N ASN A 260 39.23 -139.49 -29.69
CA ASN A 260 38.14 -139.53 -28.73
C ASN A 260 38.60 -138.90 -27.41
N ASN A 261 38.07 -137.73 -27.09
CA ASN A 261 38.40 -136.99 -25.87
C ASN A 261 37.83 -137.64 -24.59
N MET A 262 37.16 -138.80 -24.70
CA MET A 262 36.58 -139.54 -23.57
C MET A 262 37.42 -140.75 -23.11
N ASP A 263 38.51 -141.12 -23.79
CA ASP A 263 39.32 -142.31 -23.40
C ASP A 263 40.32 -142.05 -22.25
N GLY A 264 40.40 -140.82 -21.76
CA GLY A 264 41.26 -140.45 -20.62
C GLY A 264 40.68 -140.73 -19.23
N ILE A 265 39.41 -141.13 -19.11
CA ILE A 265 38.76 -141.34 -17.79
C ILE A 265 38.88 -142.80 -17.30
N ASN A 266 39.24 -143.75 -18.17
CA ASN A 266 39.39 -145.17 -17.81
C ASN A 266 40.80 -145.62 -17.38
N ASN A 267 41.71 -144.68 -17.09
CA ASN A 267 42.92 -144.94 -16.27
C ASN A 267 43.82 -146.13 -16.73
N GLN A 268 43.95 -146.40 -18.04
CA GLN A 268 44.61 -147.61 -18.56
C GLN A 268 45.94 -147.44 -19.32
N PHE A 269 46.56 -146.25 -19.41
CA PHE A 269 47.94 -146.14 -19.90
C PHE A 269 48.80 -145.18 -19.06
N LYS A 270 49.94 -145.69 -18.60
CA LYS A 270 50.80 -145.12 -17.53
C LYS A 270 51.88 -144.14 -18.02
N THR A 271 51.87 -143.71 -19.29
CA THR A 271 52.88 -142.78 -19.84
C THR A 271 52.29 -141.90 -20.94
N ASN A 272 52.38 -140.57 -20.75
CA ASN A 272 51.77 -139.54 -21.60
C ASN A 272 52.76 -139.10 -22.70
N ALA A 273 52.40 -139.35 -23.97
CA ALA A 273 53.17 -138.98 -25.16
C ALA A 273 53.29 -137.45 -25.41
N LEU A 274 52.54 -136.61 -24.68
CA LEU A 274 52.74 -135.16 -24.70
C LEU A 274 53.95 -134.70 -23.85
N ASN A 275 54.46 -135.54 -22.94
CA ASN A 275 55.59 -135.20 -22.08
C ASN A 275 56.97 -135.45 -22.73
N GLN A 276 57.04 -135.90 -23.98
CA GLN A 276 58.29 -136.14 -24.70
C GLN A 276 58.49 -135.24 -25.94
N VAL A 277 57.55 -134.36 -26.26
CA VAL A 277 57.66 -133.39 -27.38
C VAL A 277 57.55 -131.94 -26.87
N ILE A 278 57.94 -131.72 -25.60
CA ILE A 278 58.23 -130.40 -25.02
C ILE A 278 59.75 -130.21 -24.99
N ASP A 279 60.43 -130.44 -26.11
CA ASP A 279 61.81 -129.98 -26.29
C ASP A 279 62.03 -129.52 -27.72
N ASN A 280 62.49 -128.27 -27.85
CA ASN A 280 62.80 -127.48 -29.05
C ASN A 280 61.70 -126.61 -29.75
N SER A 281 61.72 -125.32 -29.36
CA SER A 281 61.93 -124.16 -30.24
C SER A 281 60.83 -123.67 -31.21
N TYR A 282 59.54 -123.76 -30.85
CA TYR A 282 58.48 -122.96 -31.51
C TYR A 282 57.59 -122.12 -30.58
N GLN A 283 58.00 -121.89 -29.33
CA GLN A 283 57.45 -120.82 -28.48
C GLN A 283 58.07 -119.43 -28.79
N LYS A 284 58.28 -119.12 -30.07
CA LYS A 284 58.83 -117.84 -30.53
C LYS A 284 57.76 -116.83 -30.96
N PHE A 285 56.47 -117.19 -30.87
CA PHE A 285 55.34 -116.37 -31.32
C PHE A 285 54.17 -116.32 -30.31
N LEU A 286 54.44 -116.43 -29.01
CA LEU A 286 53.44 -116.21 -27.97
C LEU A 286 53.68 -114.86 -27.28
N ALA A 287 52.61 -114.08 -27.14
CA ALA A 287 52.63 -112.77 -26.51
C ALA A 287 53.09 -112.88 -25.04
N GLY A 288 54.18 -112.18 -24.69
CA GLY A 288 54.75 -112.20 -23.33
C GLY A 288 56.28 -112.39 -23.23
N ASN A 289 57.03 -112.32 -24.34
CA ASN A 289 58.50 -112.29 -24.31
C ASN A 289 59.01 -110.84 -24.40
N ASP A 290 59.74 -110.39 -23.38
CA ASP A 290 60.28 -109.03 -23.22
C ASP A 290 61.20 -108.56 -24.37
N SER A 291 61.67 -109.47 -25.23
CA SER A 291 62.54 -109.12 -26.36
C SER A 291 61.78 -108.65 -27.61
N TYR A 292 60.44 -108.73 -27.66
CA TYR A 292 59.62 -108.28 -28.81
C TYR A 292 58.28 -107.67 -28.34
N ASN A 293 58.36 -106.70 -27.41
CA ASN A 293 57.22 -105.88 -27.02
C ASN A 293 57.01 -104.73 -28.03
N ALA A 294 56.13 -104.94 -29.02
CA ALA A 294 55.73 -103.88 -29.96
C ALA A 294 54.96 -102.71 -29.29
N LEU A 295 54.73 -102.80 -27.97
CA LEU A 295 54.06 -101.79 -27.15
C LEU A 295 54.93 -101.37 -25.95
N GLY A 296 56.25 -101.68 -25.97
CA GLY A 296 57.18 -101.38 -24.87
C GLY A 296 57.38 -99.89 -24.58
N ASP A 297 57.10 -99.05 -25.58
CA ASP A 297 57.18 -97.59 -25.44
C ASP A 297 55.81 -96.94 -25.13
N MET A 298 54.74 -97.73 -24.91
CA MET A 298 53.49 -97.16 -24.40
C MET A 298 53.53 -97.09 -22.88
N GLU A 299 53.82 -95.89 -22.36
CA GLU A 299 53.50 -95.53 -20.98
C GLU A 299 52.05 -95.94 -20.68
N GLN A 300 51.88 -96.83 -19.70
CA GLN A 300 50.57 -97.07 -19.12
C GLN A 300 50.08 -95.76 -18.49
N VAL A 301 49.28 -95.01 -19.24
CA VAL A 301 48.75 -93.73 -18.80
C VAL A 301 47.86 -93.97 -17.57
N LYS A 302 48.32 -93.45 -16.44
CA LYS A 302 47.55 -93.30 -15.20
C LYS A 302 46.11 -92.85 -15.50
N ALA A 303 45.16 -93.41 -14.75
CA ALA A 303 43.73 -93.11 -14.77
C ALA A 303 43.36 -91.72 -15.31
N LEU A 304 42.57 -91.70 -16.39
CA LEU A 304 42.05 -90.51 -17.08
C LEU A 304 41.35 -89.58 -16.07
N LYS A 305 41.76 -88.30 -16.02
CA LYS A 305 41.06 -87.27 -15.22
C LYS A 305 39.91 -86.65 -16.02
N PHE A 306 38.75 -86.51 -15.39
CA PHE A 306 37.58 -85.85 -15.97
C PHE A 306 37.76 -84.32 -15.92
N TYR A 307 37.49 -83.65 -17.05
CA TYR A 307 37.28 -82.20 -17.09
C TYR A 307 36.02 -81.91 -17.91
N ASP A 308 35.10 -81.13 -17.35
CA ASP A 308 33.83 -80.78 -17.97
C ASP A 308 34.04 -79.71 -19.06
N LEU A 309 33.75 -80.05 -20.31
CA LEU A 309 33.70 -79.12 -21.44
C LEU A 309 32.23 -78.85 -21.78
N ILE A 310 31.73 -77.66 -21.44
CA ILE A 310 30.35 -77.24 -21.74
C ILE A 310 30.30 -76.63 -23.15
N LEU A 311 29.53 -77.23 -24.05
CA LEU A 311 29.30 -76.72 -25.39
C LEU A 311 27.81 -76.43 -25.58
N ASN A 312 27.46 -75.20 -25.93
CA ASN A 312 26.10 -74.76 -26.18
C ASN A 312 25.83 -74.68 -27.69
N PHE A 313 24.81 -75.37 -28.20
CA PHE A 313 24.48 -75.40 -29.63
C PHE A 313 23.00 -75.11 -29.84
N ASN A 314 22.68 -74.53 -31.00
CA ASN A 314 21.31 -74.34 -31.43
C ASN A 314 20.77 -75.67 -32.00
N LEU A 315 19.66 -76.17 -31.44
CA LEU A 315 19.13 -77.54 -31.62
C LEU A 315 18.62 -77.89 -33.04
N GLY A 316 18.87 -77.05 -34.06
CA GLY A 316 18.25 -77.17 -35.39
C GLY A 316 19.18 -77.54 -36.55
N SER A 317 20.43 -77.94 -36.32
CA SER A 317 21.38 -78.27 -37.41
C SER A 317 21.50 -79.77 -37.61
N GLU A 318 21.20 -80.27 -38.82
CA GLU A 318 21.34 -81.68 -39.23
C GLU A 318 22.78 -82.22 -39.16
N HIS A 319 23.79 -81.35 -39.01
CA HIS A 319 25.20 -81.73 -38.93
C HIS A 319 25.76 -81.74 -37.50
N LEU A 320 24.91 -81.54 -36.49
CA LEU A 320 25.31 -81.43 -35.08
C LEU A 320 25.93 -82.74 -34.57
N GLU A 321 25.33 -83.88 -34.88
CA GLU A 321 25.82 -85.19 -34.43
C GLU A 321 27.19 -85.52 -35.02
N SER A 322 27.38 -85.22 -36.31
CA SER A 322 28.67 -85.42 -36.99
C SER A 322 29.77 -84.54 -36.40
N ALA A 323 29.48 -83.26 -36.15
CA ALA A 323 30.45 -82.33 -35.55
C ALA A 323 30.82 -82.73 -34.11
N LEU A 324 29.84 -83.17 -33.31
CA LEU A 324 30.06 -83.68 -31.96
C LEU A 324 30.89 -84.96 -31.96
N PHE A 325 30.61 -85.88 -32.88
CA PHE A 325 31.34 -87.13 -33.06
C PHE A 325 32.81 -86.90 -33.40
N PHE A 326 33.12 -86.09 -34.41
CA PHE A 326 34.51 -85.80 -34.79
C PHE A 326 35.27 -85.06 -33.67
N LYS A 327 34.60 -84.20 -32.91
CA LYS A 327 35.21 -83.49 -31.78
C LYS A 327 35.47 -84.42 -30.60
N GLN A 328 34.56 -85.36 -30.33
CA GLN A 328 34.78 -86.44 -29.36
C GLN A 328 36.02 -87.26 -29.72
N ILE A 329 36.17 -87.65 -30.99
CA ILE A 329 37.33 -88.40 -31.48
C ILE A 329 38.62 -87.58 -31.32
N SER A 330 38.60 -86.29 -31.67
CA SER A 330 39.78 -85.41 -31.53
C SER A 330 40.27 -85.24 -30.09
N GLN A 331 39.35 -85.33 -29.11
CA GLN A 331 39.68 -85.20 -27.69
C GLN A 331 40.05 -86.54 -27.06
N TYR A 332 39.48 -87.65 -27.55
CA TYR A 332 39.92 -88.99 -27.15
C TYR A 332 41.38 -89.25 -27.52
N ALA A 333 41.83 -88.79 -28.69
CA ALA A 333 43.24 -88.83 -29.08
C ALA A 333 44.18 -88.08 -28.11
N LYS A 334 43.63 -87.20 -27.27
CA LYS A 334 44.34 -86.44 -26.22
C LYS A 334 44.09 -86.99 -24.81
N GLY A 335 43.44 -88.14 -24.67
CA GLY A 335 43.13 -88.75 -23.38
C GLY A 335 41.98 -88.06 -22.61
N LEU A 336 41.04 -87.41 -23.28
CA LEU A 336 39.92 -86.69 -22.66
C LEU A 336 38.57 -87.25 -23.12
N ARG A 337 37.60 -87.37 -22.19
CA ARG A 337 36.21 -87.80 -22.48
C ARG A 337 35.26 -86.61 -22.30
N ILE A 338 34.46 -86.29 -23.32
CA ILE A 338 33.55 -85.13 -23.30
C ILE A 338 32.21 -85.52 -22.64
N LYS A 339 31.70 -84.65 -21.74
CA LYS A 339 30.34 -84.69 -21.19
C LYS A 339 29.57 -83.47 -21.73
N ILE A 340 28.55 -83.70 -22.56
CA ILE A 340 27.76 -82.64 -23.19
C ILE A 340 26.63 -82.23 -22.23
N LEU A 341 26.59 -80.97 -21.82
CA LEU A 341 25.49 -80.39 -21.05
C LEU A 341 24.70 -79.43 -21.95
N THR A 342 23.49 -79.83 -22.35
CA THR A 342 22.55 -78.99 -23.10
C THR A 342 21.72 -78.14 -22.14
N ALA A 343 21.81 -76.81 -22.24
CA ALA A 343 20.95 -75.87 -21.52
C ALA A 343 20.06 -75.13 -22.54
N PRO A 344 18.72 -75.26 -22.47
CA PRO A 344 17.84 -74.55 -23.39
C PRO A 344 17.85 -73.05 -23.05
N ILE A 345 18.19 -72.22 -24.04
CA ILE A 345 17.95 -70.77 -23.97
C ILE A 345 16.44 -70.56 -24.11
N SER A 346 15.79 -69.96 -23.11
CA SER A 346 14.36 -69.67 -23.22
C SER A 346 14.14 -68.54 -24.23
N GLN A 347 13.32 -68.76 -25.26
CA GLN A 347 12.93 -67.75 -26.26
C GLN A 347 12.37 -66.47 -25.61
N LYS A 348 11.82 -66.62 -24.40
CA LYS A 348 11.28 -65.58 -23.53
C LYS A 348 12.35 -64.58 -23.05
N ASP A 349 13.58 -65.04 -22.78
CA ASP A 349 14.67 -64.17 -22.32
C ASP A 349 15.26 -63.32 -23.47
N SER A 350 15.31 -63.88 -24.68
CA SER A 350 15.73 -63.14 -25.88
C SER A 350 14.72 -62.05 -26.26
N GLN A 351 13.42 -62.37 -26.22
CA GLN A 351 12.36 -61.38 -26.48
C GLN A 351 12.34 -60.28 -25.40
N ARG A 352 12.68 -60.59 -24.16
CA ARG A 352 12.79 -59.61 -23.07
C ARG A 352 13.96 -58.64 -23.28
N LEU A 353 15.09 -59.15 -23.77
CA LEU A 353 16.26 -58.32 -24.12
C LEU A 353 15.98 -57.39 -25.30
N GLU A 354 15.36 -57.91 -26.36
CA GLU A 354 15.01 -57.13 -27.56
C GLU A 354 13.99 -56.03 -27.24
N LYS A 355 12.97 -56.34 -26.43
CA LYS A 355 12.02 -55.34 -25.93
C LYS A 355 12.72 -54.24 -25.12
N LEU A 356 13.63 -54.61 -24.22
CA LEU A 356 14.40 -53.67 -23.40
C LEU A 356 15.30 -52.78 -24.26
N GLU A 357 15.95 -53.33 -25.29
CA GLU A 357 16.83 -52.61 -26.21
C GLU A 357 16.04 -51.62 -27.07
N ASN A 358 14.86 -52.02 -27.58
CA ASN A 358 13.96 -51.13 -28.31
C ASN A 358 13.42 -50.00 -27.42
N THR A 359 13.06 -50.28 -26.16
CA THR A 359 12.64 -49.24 -25.21
C THR A 359 13.77 -48.27 -24.88
N ILE A 360 15.02 -48.74 -24.75
CA ILE A 360 16.19 -47.88 -24.52
C ILE A 360 16.45 -46.98 -25.73
N ASN A 361 16.42 -47.52 -26.96
CA ASN A 361 16.65 -46.74 -28.18
C ASN A 361 15.59 -45.65 -28.35
N GLN A 362 14.31 -45.96 -28.11
CA GLN A 362 13.22 -44.98 -28.16
C GLN A 362 13.39 -43.87 -27.12
N GLU A 363 13.79 -44.19 -25.89
CA GLU A 363 14.04 -43.20 -24.83
C GLU A 363 15.33 -42.40 -25.08
N GLU A 364 16.37 -42.99 -25.67
CA GLU A 364 17.59 -42.29 -26.10
C GLU A 364 17.33 -41.26 -27.20
N GLU A 365 16.54 -41.61 -28.22
CA GLU A 365 16.14 -40.68 -29.27
C GLU A 365 15.31 -39.51 -28.71
N ARG A 366 14.37 -39.79 -27.81
CA ARG A 366 13.55 -38.76 -27.14
C ARG A 366 14.36 -37.80 -26.27
N LEU A 367 15.46 -38.26 -25.69
CA LEU A 367 16.29 -37.50 -24.73
C LEU A 367 17.63 -37.03 -25.33
N SER A 368 17.85 -37.20 -26.63
CA SER A 368 19.16 -36.97 -27.26
C SER A 368 19.64 -35.51 -27.10
N GLY A 369 20.95 -35.36 -26.86
CA GLY A 369 21.63 -34.06 -26.74
C GLY A 369 21.65 -33.41 -25.36
N LYS A 370 21.10 -34.05 -24.31
CA LYS A 370 21.06 -33.48 -22.94
C LYS A 370 22.03 -34.21 -22.00
N ASP A 371 23.07 -33.50 -21.54
CA ASP A 371 24.01 -34.00 -20.53
C ASP A 371 23.40 -33.91 -19.12
N LEU A 372 23.50 -35.02 -18.38
CA LEU A 372 22.97 -35.18 -17.02
C LEU A 372 23.64 -34.22 -16.03
N ASN A 373 24.94 -33.96 -16.19
CA ASN A 373 25.68 -33.05 -15.32
C ASN A 373 25.32 -31.59 -15.60
N ALA A 374 25.25 -31.19 -16.88
CA ALA A 374 24.84 -29.85 -17.28
C ALA A 374 23.41 -29.52 -16.81
N LEU A 375 22.46 -30.45 -16.98
CA LEU A 375 21.08 -30.27 -16.54
C LEU A 375 20.98 -30.16 -15.01
N THR A 376 21.79 -30.91 -14.27
CA THR A 376 21.84 -30.83 -12.80
C THR A 376 22.36 -29.46 -12.33
N GLN A 377 23.41 -28.93 -12.98
CA GLN A 377 23.94 -27.60 -12.66
C GLN A 377 22.95 -26.48 -13.00
N GLU A 378 22.24 -26.57 -14.14
CA GLU A 378 21.19 -25.61 -14.50
C GLU A 378 20.05 -25.59 -13.47
N ILE A 379 19.56 -26.77 -13.05
CA ILE A 379 18.51 -26.88 -12.02
C ILE A 379 18.96 -26.25 -10.69
N GLN A 380 20.23 -26.44 -10.29
CA GLN A 380 20.76 -25.81 -9.08
C GLN A 380 20.79 -24.28 -9.19
N LYS A 381 21.24 -23.75 -10.34
CA LYS A 381 21.30 -22.31 -10.59
C LYS A 381 19.90 -21.68 -10.61
N GLU A 382 18.92 -22.36 -11.23
CA GLU A 382 17.52 -21.90 -11.23
C GLU A 382 16.91 -21.92 -9.84
N GLN A 383 17.23 -22.93 -9.00
CA GLN A 383 16.80 -22.96 -7.61
C GLN A 383 17.38 -21.81 -6.78
N GLU A 384 18.66 -21.48 -6.98
CA GLU A 384 19.29 -20.33 -6.32
C GLU A 384 18.63 -19.01 -6.77
N ASN A 385 18.33 -18.85 -8.06
CA ASN A 385 17.62 -17.69 -8.58
C ASN A 385 16.18 -17.58 -8.02
N ALA A 386 15.48 -18.72 -7.88
CA ALA A 386 14.15 -18.76 -7.26
C ALA A 386 14.19 -18.37 -5.78
N LEU A 387 15.24 -18.77 -5.05
CA LEU A 387 15.45 -18.35 -3.66
C LEU A 387 15.67 -16.83 -3.56
N LYS A 388 16.53 -16.26 -4.42
CA LYS A 388 16.76 -14.81 -4.47
C LYS A 388 15.48 -14.02 -4.76
N LEU A 389 14.65 -14.51 -5.70
CA LEU A 389 13.34 -13.90 -5.97
C LEU A 389 12.40 -13.98 -4.75
N LYS A 390 12.35 -15.12 -4.05
CA LYS A 390 11.55 -15.26 -2.82
C LYS A 390 12.02 -14.32 -1.72
N GLU A 391 13.32 -14.14 -1.56
CA GLU A 391 13.90 -13.20 -0.60
C GLU A 391 13.57 -11.74 -0.96
N ASN A 392 13.66 -11.37 -2.24
CA ASN A 392 13.27 -10.04 -2.73
C ASN A 392 11.80 -9.73 -2.46
N ILE A 393 10.89 -10.64 -2.84
CA ILE A 393 9.45 -10.50 -2.58
C ILE A 393 9.20 -10.28 -1.08
N LYS A 394 9.85 -11.09 -0.23
CA LYS A 394 9.72 -10.96 1.23
C LYS A 394 10.25 -9.62 1.75
N ALA A 395 11.35 -9.12 1.19
CA ALA A 395 11.90 -7.82 1.55
C ALA A 395 10.93 -6.68 1.19
N ILE A 396 10.34 -6.70 0.00
CA ILE A 396 9.33 -5.71 -0.43
C ILE A 396 8.09 -5.79 0.46
N GLN A 397 7.63 -7.00 0.80
CA GLN A 397 6.49 -7.19 1.72
C GLN A 397 6.76 -6.61 3.11
N ASN A 398 7.94 -6.85 3.69
CA ASN A 398 8.33 -6.29 4.98
C ASN A 398 8.42 -4.75 4.94
N HIS A 399 8.93 -4.20 3.83
CA HIS A 399 8.94 -2.75 3.60
C HIS A 399 7.51 -2.19 3.55
N ASN A 400 6.59 -2.84 2.82
CA ASN A 400 5.17 -2.45 2.79
C ASN A 400 4.51 -2.46 4.17
N GLU A 401 4.79 -3.45 5.02
CA GLU A 401 4.29 -3.44 6.40
C GLU A 401 4.84 -2.27 7.22
N THR A 402 6.10 -1.88 6.98
CA THR A 402 6.71 -0.69 7.59
C THR A 402 6.00 0.59 7.13
N LEU A 403 5.71 0.71 5.82
CA LEU A 403 4.96 1.83 5.26
C LEU A 403 3.53 1.90 5.82
N LYS A 404 2.83 0.76 5.94
CA LYS A 404 1.49 0.70 6.57
C LYS A 404 1.50 1.16 8.03
N ASN A 405 2.51 0.76 8.79
CA ASN A 405 2.70 1.22 10.16
C ASN A 405 2.94 2.73 10.22
N ALA A 406 3.74 3.28 9.30
CA ALA A 406 3.96 4.71 9.19
C ALA A 406 2.67 5.48 8.83
N ILE A 407 1.84 4.94 7.93
CA ILE A 407 0.52 5.51 7.61
C ILE A 407 -0.36 5.54 8.86
N ASN A 408 -0.45 4.44 9.60
CA ASN A 408 -1.27 4.37 10.82
C ASN A 408 -0.81 5.40 11.87
N GLN A 409 0.50 5.57 12.07
CA GLN A 409 1.04 6.61 12.96
C GLN A 409 0.65 8.02 12.51
N LYS A 410 0.73 8.31 11.20
CA LYS A 410 0.34 9.61 10.64
C LYS A 410 -1.16 9.84 10.74
N GLU A 411 -1.99 8.81 10.56
CA GLU A 411 -3.44 8.90 10.73
C GLU A 411 -3.79 9.20 12.20
N GLN A 412 -3.14 8.54 13.15
CA GLN A 412 -3.30 8.83 14.59
C GLN A 412 -2.87 10.25 14.95
N ALA A 413 -1.83 10.78 14.29
CA ALA A 413 -1.36 12.15 14.49
C ALA A 413 -2.36 13.23 14.00
N LYS A 414 -3.34 12.88 13.15
CA LYS A 414 -4.40 13.83 12.73
C LYS A 414 -5.38 14.14 13.85
N ASN A 415 -5.71 13.15 14.69
CA ASN A 415 -6.69 13.29 15.78
C ASN A 415 -6.43 14.51 16.69
N PRO A 416 -5.21 14.69 17.27
CA PRO A 416 -4.96 15.86 18.12
C PRO A 416 -5.03 17.19 17.35
N ILE A 417 -4.66 17.21 16.06
CA ILE A 417 -4.71 18.40 15.20
C ILE A 417 -6.18 18.79 14.93
N GLU A 418 -7.03 17.82 14.61
CA GLU A 418 -8.47 18.04 14.43
C GLU A 418 -9.14 18.52 15.72
N GLN A 419 -8.80 17.90 16.86
CA GLN A 419 -9.30 18.35 18.17
C GLN A 419 -8.86 19.78 18.48
N GLN A 420 -7.60 20.12 18.23
CA GLN A 420 -7.10 21.48 18.44
C GLN A 420 -7.82 22.48 17.54
N LYS A 421 -8.00 22.16 16.26
CA LYS A 421 -8.79 22.98 15.33
C LYS A 421 -10.22 23.21 15.83
N GLN A 422 -10.90 22.16 16.28
CA GLN A 422 -12.26 22.29 16.79
C GLN A 422 -12.32 23.12 18.07
N ASN A 423 -11.32 23.00 18.95
CA ASN A 423 -11.20 23.86 20.12
C ASN A 423 -11.05 25.34 19.75
N LEU A 424 -10.25 25.66 18.72
CA LEU A 424 -10.09 27.03 18.22
C LEU A 424 -11.39 27.57 17.61
N GLU A 425 -12.12 26.74 16.84
CA GLU A 425 -13.44 27.13 16.31
C GLU A 425 -14.44 27.39 17.44
N ASN A 426 -14.45 26.56 18.49
CA ASN A 426 -15.29 26.74 19.66
C ASN A 426 -14.95 28.03 20.43
N GLN A 427 -13.68 28.42 20.50
CA GLN A 427 -13.25 29.70 21.09
C GLN A 427 -13.66 30.90 20.25
N LYS A 428 -13.66 30.76 18.92
CA LYS A 428 -14.02 31.84 17.99
C LYS A 428 -15.50 32.21 18.04
N GLN A 429 -16.40 31.23 18.16
CA GLN A 429 -17.85 31.47 18.16
C GLN A 429 -18.36 32.50 19.19
N PRO A 430 -18.00 32.44 20.49
CA PRO A 430 -18.46 33.42 21.46
C PRO A 430 -17.94 34.83 21.17
N ILE A 431 -16.71 34.95 20.65
CA ILE A 431 -16.09 36.23 20.28
C ILE A 431 -16.83 36.88 19.11
N GLU A 432 -17.22 36.09 18.10
CA GLU A 432 -18.05 36.58 16.99
C GLU A 432 -19.44 37.05 17.45
N ARG A 433 -20.07 36.32 18.38
CA ARG A 433 -21.35 36.74 18.97
C ARG A 433 -21.19 38.04 19.77
N GLU A 434 -20.12 38.15 20.56
CA GLU A 434 -19.83 39.38 21.30
C GLU A 434 -19.64 40.56 20.34
N LYS A 435 -18.89 40.37 19.25
CA LYS A 435 -18.70 41.40 18.23
C LYS A 435 -20.03 41.88 17.64
N GLN A 436 -20.92 40.95 17.26
CA GLN A 436 -22.24 41.28 16.73
C GLN A 436 -23.10 42.06 17.75
N ASN A 437 -23.03 41.70 19.03
CA ASN A 437 -23.70 42.42 20.10
C ASN A 437 -23.16 43.84 20.24
N GLN A 438 -21.84 44.03 20.19
CA GLN A 438 -21.20 45.35 20.25
C GLN A 438 -21.57 46.22 19.03
N GLU A 439 -21.60 45.65 17.82
CA GLU A 439 -22.04 46.35 16.61
C GLU A 439 -23.51 46.81 16.72
N SER A 440 -24.38 45.93 17.21
CA SER A 440 -25.79 46.27 17.44
C SER A 440 -25.96 47.38 18.48
N ALA A 441 -25.20 47.32 19.58
CA ALA A 441 -25.19 48.36 20.60
C ALA A 441 -24.67 49.71 20.05
N LYS A 442 -23.63 49.68 19.21
CA LYS A 442 -23.10 50.87 18.53
C LYS A 442 -24.16 51.52 17.64
N GLN A 443 -24.85 50.73 16.82
CA GLN A 443 -25.90 51.22 15.93
C GLN A 443 -27.07 51.85 16.71
N ALA A 444 -27.46 51.27 17.85
CA ALA A 444 -28.49 51.85 18.71
C ALA A 444 -28.11 53.26 19.20
N LYS A 445 -26.84 53.44 19.64
CA LYS A 445 -26.32 54.74 20.07
C LYS A 445 -26.22 55.75 18.92
N GLU A 446 -25.84 55.30 17.73
CA GLU A 446 -25.83 56.15 16.53
C GLU A 446 -27.23 56.64 16.16
N ARG A 447 -28.26 55.79 16.27
CA ARG A 447 -29.66 56.19 16.09
C ARG A 447 -30.12 57.19 17.14
N GLU A 448 -29.76 56.98 18.41
CA GLU A 448 -30.05 57.95 19.48
C GLU A 448 -29.43 59.31 19.16
N LYS A 449 -28.15 59.34 18.75
CA LYS A 449 -27.47 60.57 18.32
C LYS A 449 -28.18 61.25 17.15
N GLN A 450 -28.65 60.50 16.16
CA GLN A 450 -29.41 61.06 15.04
C GLN A 450 -30.75 61.66 15.50
N ASN A 451 -31.48 60.99 16.39
CA ASN A 451 -32.72 61.50 16.95
C ASN A 451 -32.51 62.82 17.72
N LEU A 452 -31.45 62.88 18.52
CA LEU A 452 -31.06 64.09 19.26
C LEU A 452 -30.67 65.25 18.32
N ASN A 453 -29.95 64.96 17.23
CA ASN A 453 -29.68 65.98 16.20
C ASN A 453 -30.96 66.48 15.53
N ASN A 454 -31.91 65.60 15.26
CA ASN A 454 -33.22 65.98 14.73
C ASN A 454 -33.99 66.86 15.71
N GLU A 455 -33.92 66.58 17.01
CA GLU A 455 -34.51 67.41 18.07
C GLU A 455 -33.87 68.81 18.12
N ILE A 456 -32.54 68.92 18.07
CA ILE A 456 -31.84 70.21 17.96
C ILE A 456 -32.30 70.98 16.71
N ASN A 457 -32.45 70.30 15.57
CA ASN A 457 -32.94 70.93 14.35
C ASN A 457 -34.38 71.42 14.50
N ALA A 458 -35.27 70.63 15.12
CA ALA A 458 -36.65 71.00 15.37
C ALA A 458 -36.75 72.22 16.30
N ILE A 459 -36.02 72.22 17.41
CA ILE A 459 -35.94 73.35 18.34
C ILE A 459 -35.39 74.58 17.61
N GLY A 460 -34.29 74.42 16.87
CA GLY A 460 -33.65 75.51 16.14
C GLY A 460 -34.55 76.16 15.09
N ASN A 461 -35.46 75.40 14.49
CA ASN A 461 -36.40 75.88 13.46
C ASN A 461 -37.65 76.54 14.04
N GLU A 462 -37.92 76.43 15.35
CA GLU A 462 -39.03 77.11 16.00
C GLU A 462 -38.87 78.63 15.85
N ARG A 463 -39.97 79.34 15.53
CA ARG A 463 -39.98 80.80 15.37
C ARG A 463 -40.45 81.45 16.67
N ILE A 464 -39.68 82.42 17.16
CA ILE A 464 -40.01 83.22 18.34
C ILE A 464 -40.16 84.68 17.92
N THR A 465 -41.32 85.25 18.23
CA THR A 465 -41.63 86.66 17.97
C THR A 465 -41.39 87.49 19.23
N ILE A 466 -40.53 88.51 19.11
CA ILE A 466 -40.18 89.46 20.17
C ILE A 466 -40.57 90.86 19.69
N LYS A 467 -41.14 91.66 20.60
CA LYS A 467 -41.40 93.08 20.36
C LYS A 467 -40.10 93.88 20.50
N LYS A 468 -39.82 94.73 19.52
CA LYS A 468 -38.66 95.64 19.53
C LYS A 468 -39.13 97.06 19.24
N GLU A 469 -38.43 98.04 19.76
CA GLU A 469 -38.60 99.43 19.37
C GLU A 469 -38.01 99.67 17.98
N LYS A 470 -38.67 100.55 17.24
CA LYS A 470 -38.25 101.15 15.98
C LYS A 470 -38.62 102.63 16.05
N ASP A 471 -37.89 103.48 15.32
CA ASP A 471 -38.25 104.89 15.18
C ASP A 471 -38.33 105.60 16.55
N LEU A 472 -37.26 105.46 17.35
CA LEU A 472 -37.15 106.01 18.70
C LEU A 472 -36.70 107.48 18.66
N TYR A 473 -37.56 108.40 19.11
CA TYR A 473 -37.28 109.83 19.12
C TYR A 473 -37.60 110.47 20.47
N PRO A 474 -36.67 111.26 21.06
CA PRO A 474 -36.98 112.09 22.21
C PRO A 474 -37.95 113.21 21.81
N GLN A 475 -38.96 113.45 22.63
CA GLN A 475 -39.90 114.55 22.48
C GLN A 475 -39.37 115.80 23.21
N VAL A 476 -39.82 116.98 22.79
CA VAL A 476 -39.47 118.26 23.43
C VAL A 476 -39.89 118.30 24.92
N THR A 477 -40.88 117.49 25.30
CA THR A 477 -41.38 117.32 26.67
C THR A 477 -40.49 116.44 27.56
N GLY A 478 -39.44 115.83 27.03
CA GLY A 478 -38.58 114.86 27.73
C GLY A 478 -39.09 113.41 27.67
N GLU A 479 -40.28 113.17 27.11
CA GLU A 479 -40.84 111.83 26.88
C GLU A 479 -40.20 111.16 25.65
N LEU A 480 -40.26 109.83 25.56
CA LEU A 480 -39.77 109.07 24.41
C LEU A 480 -40.94 108.58 23.56
N LYS A 481 -40.89 108.81 22.24
CA LYS A 481 -41.82 108.22 21.28
C LYS A 481 -41.14 107.06 20.57
N ALA A 482 -41.73 105.88 20.61
CA ALA A 482 -41.21 104.69 19.92
C ALA A 482 -42.34 103.92 19.22
N THR A 483 -42.04 103.38 18.04
CA THR A 483 -42.91 102.44 17.35
C THR A 483 -42.52 101.02 17.73
N ILE A 484 -43.46 100.23 18.25
CA ILE A 484 -43.22 98.84 18.64
C ILE A 484 -43.50 97.94 17.45
N ILE A 485 -42.48 97.23 16.98
CA ILE A 485 -42.57 96.25 15.90
C ILE A 485 -42.41 94.83 16.45
N GLU A 486 -42.95 93.85 15.74
CA GLU A 486 -42.73 92.44 16.01
C GLU A 486 -41.61 91.90 15.12
N LYS A 487 -40.62 91.27 15.73
CA LYS A 487 -39.51 90.63 15.04
C LYS A 487 -39.57 89.13 15.27
N SER A 488 -39.76 88.36 14.20
CA SER A 488 -39.81 86.90 14.24
C SER A 488 -38.51 86.30 13.71
N GLU A 489 -37.70 85.75 14.61
CA GLU A 489 -36.47 85.03 14.29
C GLU A 489 -36.61 83.57 14.77
N SER A 490 -35.90 82.66 14.14
CA SER A 490 -35.80 81.28 14.60
C SER A 490 -34.99 81.19 15.90
N VAL A 491 -35.24 80.18 16.72
CA VAL A 491 -34.46 79.90 17.93
C VAL A 491 -32.97 79.76 17.58
N ARG A 492 -32.63 79.20 16.41
CA ARG A 492 -31.24 79.11 15.93
C ARG A 492 -30.58 80.47 15.72
N GLU A 493 -31.28 81.42 15.10
CA GLU A 493 -30.78 82.79 14.90
C GLU A 493 -30.59 83.51 16.24
N TYR A 494 -31.54 83.34 17.18
CA TYR A 494 -31.36 83.84 18.54
C TYR A 494 -30.18 83.15 19.24
N TYR A 495 -30.05 81.82 19.13
CA TYR A 495 -29.01 81.04 19.79
C TYR A 495 -27.60 81.45 19.35
N GLN A 496 -27.38 81.73 18.06
CA GLN A 496 -26.06 82.17 17.58
C GLN A 496 -25.63 83.49 18.23
N LYS A 497 -26.53 84.48 18.26
CA LYS A 497 -26.27 85.77 18.92
C LYS A 497 -26.08 85.58 20.43
N GLN A 498 -26.97 84.83 21.06
CA GLN A 498 -26.98 84.61 22.50
C GLN A 498 -25.80 83.77 22.98
N LYS A 499 -25.33 82.81 22.18
CA LYS A 499 -24.13 82.03 22.45
C LYS A 499 -22.90 82.92 22.44
N ARG A 500 -22.76 83.80 21.45
CA ARG A 500 -21.64 84.74 21.41
C ARG A 500 -21.67 85.73 22.58
N ILE A 501 -22.85 86.23 22.94
CA ILE A 501 -23.05 87.05 24.16
C ILE A 501 -22.65 86.26 25.41
N TYR A 502 -23.05 84.99 25.50
CA TYR A 502 -22.69 84.11 26.63
C TYR A 502 -21.19 83.84 26.70
N GLU A 503 -20.49 83.68 25.57
CA GLU A 503 -19.02 83.54 25.54
C GLU A 503 -18.30 84.80 26.04
N ILE A 504 -18.86 85.98 25.76
CA ILE A 504 -18.30 87.27 26.18
C ILE A 504 -18.62 87.56 27.66
N LEU A 505 -19.86 87.33 28.11
CA LEU A 505 -20.34 87.74 29.44
C LEU A 505 -20.39 86.61 30.48
N GLY A 506 -20.49 85.36 30.04
CA GLY A 506 -20.77 84.19 30.89
C GLY A 506 -22.25 84.00 31.24
N PHE A 507 -23.16 84.80 30.68
CA PHE A 507 -24.62 84.70 30.82
C PHE A 507 -25.34 85.33 29.61
N PHE A 508 -26.62 85.00 29.42
CA PHE A 508 -27.41 85.44 28.27
C PHE A 508 -27.87 86.91 28.39
N SER A 509 -28.15 87.57 27.26
CA SER A 509 -28.50 89.00 27.27
C SER A 509 -29.79 89.31 28.05
N PHE A 510 -30.77 88.39 28.02
CA PHE A 510 -32.01 88.53 28.77
C PHE A 510 -31.84 88.28 30.28
N GLU A 511 -30.66 87.81 30.72
CA GLU A 511 -30.34 87.67 32.15
C GLU A 511 -29.64 88.92 32.72
N VAL A 512 -29.24 89.88 31.88
CA VAL A 512 -28.50 91.09 32.28
C VAL A 512 -29.20 91.83 33.41
N LEU A 513 -30.53 91.98 33.33
CA LEU A 513 -31.30 92.72 34.35
C LEU A 513 -31.29 92.06 35.72
N ASN A 514 -31.30 90.74 35.73
CA ASN A 514 -31.23 89.96 36.96
C ASN A 514 -29.79 89.84 37.47
N LYS A 515 -28.82 90.32 36.70
CA LYS A 515 -27.37 90.21 36.93
C LYS A 515 -26.65 91.54 36.68
N ASN A 516 -27.30 92.68 36.95
CA ASN A 516 -26.77 94.01 36.62
C ASN A 516 -25.35 94.22 37.17
N ASP A 517 -25.09 93.83 38.43
CA ASP A 517 -23.77 93.98 39.04
C ASP A 517 -22.70 93.12 38.35
N GLN A 518 -23.06 91.90 37.93
CA GLN A 518 -22.17 91.02 37.20
C GLN A 518 -21.93 91.54 35.77
N PHE A 519 -22.93 92.15 35.15
CA PHE A 519 -22.81 92.78 33.85
C PHE A 519 -21.83 93.94 33.84
N TYR A 520 -22.00 94.92 34.74
CA TYR A 520 -21.08 96.06 34.80
C TYR A 520 -19.65 95.63 35.16
N LYS A 521 -19.51 94.66 36.07
CA LYS A 521 -18.20 94.08 36.39
C LYS A 521 -17.55 93.44 35.16
N ARG A 522 -18.28 92.59 34.43
CA ARG A 522 -17.79 91.96 33.19
C ARG A 522 -17.47 92.97 32.11
N MET A 523 -18.32 93.99 31.91
CA MET A 523 -18.06 95.06 30.95
C MET A 523 -16.73 95.78 31.19
N GLY A 524 -16.35 95.99 32.46
CA GLY A 524 -15.05 96.56 32.82
C GLY A 524 -13.85 95.63 32.58
N GLU A 525 -14.07 94.32 32.52
CA GLU A 525 -13.04 93.30 32.23
C GLU A 525 -12.84 93.06 30.72
N LEU A 526 -13.77 93.50 29.87
CA LEU A 526 -13.72 93.27 28.43
C LEU A 526 -12.79 94.24 27.70
N THR A 527 -12.16 93.75 26.62
CA THR A 527 -11.40 94.60 25.70
C THR A 527 -12.31 95.55 24.92
N PRO A 528 -11.82 96.70 24.42
CA PRO A 528 -12.61 97.63 23.61
C PRO A 528 -13.24 96.98 22.36
N GLY A 529 -12.54 96.00 21.77
CA GLY A 529 -13.07 95.20 20.65
C GLY A 529 -14.26 94.33 21.05
N GLN A 530 -14.19 93.66 22.21
CA GLN A 530 -15.28 92.85 22.74
C GLN A 530 -16.47 93.70 23.20
N GLN A 531 -16.22 94.90 23.75
CA GLN A 531 -17.28 95.85 24.11
C GLN A 531 -18.04 96.34 22.88
N LYS A 532 -17.33 96.65 21.78
CA LYS A 532 -17.95 97.02 20.50
C LYS A 532 -18.77 95.87 19.93
N GLU A 533 -18.20 94.66 19.89
CA GLU A 533 -18.88 93.44 19.43
C GLU A 533 -20.14 93.16 20.25
N LEU A 534 -20.07 93.26 21.58
CA LEU A 534 -21.23 93.05 22.45
C LEU A 534 -22.31 94.11 22.22
N THR A 535 -21.93 95.36 21.97
CA THR A 535 -22.88 96.44 21.65
C THR A 535 -23.59 96.14 20.33
N GLU A 536 -22.88 95.67 19.31
CA GLU A 536 -23.47 95.25 18.02
C GLU A 536 -24.39 94.03 18.14
N LEU A 537 -24.11 93.10 19.07
CA LEU A 537 -24.94 91.92 19.33
C LEU A 537 -26.23 92.21 20.12
N LEU A 538 -26.26 93.30 20.89
CA LEU A 538 -27.42 93.72 21.69
C LEU A 538 -28.37 94.66 20.93
N LEU A 539 -27.85 95.41 19.94
CA LEU A 539 -28.62 96.23 18.99
C LEU A 539 -29.42 95.35 18.00
#